data_AF-A0A8I2ZDF4-F1
#
_entry.id   AF-A0A8I2ZDF4-F1
#
_cell.length_a   1.000
_cell.length_b   1.000
_cell.length_c   1.000
_cell.angle_alpha   90.00
_cell.angle_beta   90.00
_cell.angle_gamma   90.00
#
_symmetry.space_group_name_H-M   'P 1'
#
loop_
_entity.id
_entity.type
_entity.pdbx_description
1 polymer ?
#
loop_
_entity_poly.entity_id
_entity_poly.type
_entity_poly.pdbx_seq_one_letter_code
_entity_poly.pdbx_strand_id
1 'polypeptide(L)'
;MDFAETPENPSVPSDRAVCFDCEMCYTVNGLELVRLTATAWPSGDIMLDVLVQPLGEILDLNSRFSGVWPEDMSRAQPWTSIEIPPVAISTNTKNSDGQQKAVLRIVPSPHAARDLLFSLLAPNTPLIGHGLENDLNSVRIIHPTLVDTVLLNPHKHGLPYRHGLKMLMETLLNRRIQMETGGKIQGHDSAEDARAAGELALLKVMEEWQNMRFKGWTLEKTTGDMVPPKDASSSGTNSGIDDTKLTVEFLEAAH
;
A
#
# COMPACT_ATOMS: atom_id res chain seq x y z
N MET A 1 -15.51 15.19 4.36
CA MET A 1 -14.70 14.51 5.39
C MET A 1 -13.34 15.15 5.36
N ASP A 2 -12.83 15.55 6.51
CA ASP A 2 -11.54 16.24 6.60
C ASP A 2 -10.39 15.24 6.58
N PHE A 3 -9.21 15.69 6.14
CA PHE A 3 -7.98 14.92 6.28
C PHE A 3 -7.64 14.74 7.77
N ALA A 4 -7.05 13.59 8.11
CA ALA A 4 -6.55 13.32 9.45
C ALA A 4 -5.12 12.80 9.39
N GLU A 5 -4.29 13.30 10.30
CA GLU A 5 -2.96 12.76 10.53
C GLU A 5 -3.06 11.38 11.18
N THR A 6 -2.16 10.48 10.80
CA THR A 6 -2.05 9.17 11.47
C THR A 6 -1.71 9.40 12.94
N PRO A 7 -2.53 8.92 13.89
CA PRO A 7 -2.30 9.15 15.30
C PRO A 7 -1.15 8.28 15.82
N GLU A 8 -0.54 8.70 16.92
CA GLU A 8 0.35 7.84 17.70
C GLU A 8 -0.39 6.59 18.17
N ASN A 9 0.24 5.43 17.98
CA ASN A 9 -0.36 4.14 18.30
C ASN A 9 0.69 3.18 18.89
N PRO A 10 0.88 3.17 20.23
CA PRO A 10 1.89 2.35 20.88
C PRO A 10 1.57 0.84 20.86
N SER A 11 0.38 0.46 20.39
CA SER A 11 -0.01 -0.95 20.27
C SER A 11 0.48 -1.62 18.98
N VAL A 12 0.93 -0.81 18.01
CA VAL A 12 1.47 -1.30 16.74
C VAL A 12 2.96 -1.65 16.92
N PRO A 13 3.39 -2.86 16.51
CA PRO A 13 4.81 -3.24 16.53
C PRO A 13 5.67 -2.27 15.71
N SER A 14 6.82 -1.87 16.27
CA SER A 14 7.74 -0.91 15.66
C SER A 14 8.50 -1.45 14.44
N ASP A 15 8.54 -2.78 14.29
CA ASP A 15 9.20 -3.49 13.19
C ASP A 15 8.25 -3.82 12.03
N ARG A 16 7.00 -3.33 12.09
CA ARG A 16 5.98 -3.57 11.07
C ARG A 16 6.04 -2.54 9.95
N ALA A 17 5.92 -3.02 8.72
CA ALA A 17 5.47 -2.24 7.57
C ALA A 17 4.15 -2.79 7.05
N VAL A 18 3.35 -1.91 6.42
CA VAL A 18 2.02 -2.23 5.90
C VAL A 18 1.97 -1.83 4.45
N CYS A 19 1.58 -2.75 3.56
CA CYS A 19 1.18 -2.38 2.21
C CYS A 19 -0.31 -2.08 2.20
N PHE A 20 -0.75 -1.10 1.42
CA PHE A 20 -2.18 -0.84 1.26
C PHE A 20 -2.50 -0.41 -0.16
N ASP A 21 -3.77 -0.60 -0.52
CA ASP A 21 -4.33 -0.25 -1.80
C ASP A 21 -5.83 0.04 -1.62
N CYS A 22 -6.36 0.97 -2.41
CA CYS A 22 -7.74 1.42 -2.37
C CYS A 22 -8.40 1.27 -3.73
N GLU A 23 -9.69 0.90 -3.70
CA GLU A 23 -10.54 0.94 -4.88
C GLU A 23 -11.56 2.06 -4.74
N MET A 24 -11.87 2.72 -5.86
CA MET A 24 -12.75 3.89 -5.89
C MET A 24 -13.91 3.71 -6.87
N CYS A 25 -15.03 4.36 -6.54
CA CYS A 25 -16.23 4.48 -7.36
C CYS A 25 -16.57 5.95 -7.63
N TYR A 26 -17.42 6.19 -8.63
CA TYR A 26 -17.97 7.52 -8.89
C TYR A 26 -19.31 7.70 -8.16
N THR A 27 -19.40 8.80 -7.43
CA THR A 27 -20.61 9.26 -6.74
C THR A 27 -21.02 10.64 -7.24
N VAL A 28 -22.15 11.14 -6.75
CA VAL A 28 -22.56 12.56 -6.94
C VAL A 28 -21.53 13.57 -6.43
N ASN A 29 -20.58 13.15 -5.59
CA ASN A 29 -19.51 14.00 -5.05
C ASN A 29 -18.17 13.82 -5.80
N GLY A 30 -18.11 12.99 -6.85
CA GLY A 30 -16.89 12.63 -7.55
C GLY A 30 -16.36 11.25 -7.15
N LEU A 31 -15.05 11.06 -7.28
CA LEU A 31 -14.38 9.79 -7.01
C LEU A 31 -14.25 9.56 -5.49
N GLU A 32 -14.82 8.47 -4.97
CA GLU A 32 -14.85 8.14 -3.55
C GLU A 32 -14.45 6.69 -3.30
N LEU A 33 -13.90 6.44 -2.10
CA LEU A 33 -13.45 5.12 -1.64
C LEU A 33 -14.61 4.11 -1.57
N VAL A 34 -14.40 2.92 -2.13
CA VAL A 34 -15.37 1.80 -2.10
C VAL A 34 -14.80 0.49 -1.55
N ARG A 35 -13.47 0.30 -1.57
CA ARG A 35 -12.78 -0.81 -0.91
C ARG A 35 -11.43 -0.35 -0.38
N LEU A 36 -11.03 -0.84 0.79
CA LEU A 36 -9.72 -0.57 1.37
C LEU A 36 -9.10 -1.89 1.79
N THR A 37 -7.89 -2.16 1.29
CA THR A 37 -7.10 -3.34 1.62
C THR A 37 -5.77 -2.95 2.25
N ALA A 38 -5.38 -3.63 3.32
CA ALA A 38 -4.06 -3.54 3.91
C ALA A 38 -3.49 -4.94 4.19
N THR A 39 -2.21 -5.14 3.88
CA THR A 39 -1.49 -6.40 4.06
C THR A 39 -0.20 -6.19 4.85
N ALA A 40 0.18 -7.17 5.66
CA ALA A 40 1.44 -7.17 6.38
C ALA A 40 2.60 -7.30 5.39
N TRP A 41 3.67 -6.54 5.60
CA TRP A 41 4.92 -6.70 4.86
C TRP A 41 5.99 -7.33 5.77
N PRO A 42 6.78 -8.30 5.28
CA PRO A 42 6.83 -8.83 3.91
C PRO A 42 5.94 -10.05 3.65
N SER A 43 5.19 -10.56 4.64
CA SER A 43 4.47 -11.84 4.51
C SER A 43 3.33 -11.82 3.49
N GLY A 44 2.72 -10.65 3.27
CA GLY A 44 1.57 -10.47 2.40
C GLY A 44 0.24 -10.88 3.03
N ASP A 45 0.22 -11.22 4.33
CA ASP A 45 -1.00 -11.60 5.04
C ASP A 45 -2.00 -10.44 5.09
N ILE A 46 -3.28 -10.72 4.82
CA ILE A 46 -4.33 -9.68 4.87
C ILE A 46 -4.55 -9.24 6.31
N MET A 47 -4.38 -7.95 6.55
CA MET A 47 -4.62 -7.32 7.85
C MET A 47 -5.98 -6.61 7.91
N LEU A 48 -6.45 -6.09 6.78
CA LEU A 48 -7.73 -5.42 6.59
C LEU A 48 -8.16 -5.58 5.14
N ASP A 49 -9.40 -5.96 4.88
CA ASP A 49 -10.00 -5.95 3.55
C ASP A 49 -11.50 -5.74 3.72
N VAL A 50 -11.94 -4.51 3.49
CA VAL A 50 -13.32 -4.07 3.73
C VAL A 50 -13.88 -3.31 2.55
N LEU A 51 -15.16 -3.54 2.27
CA LEU A 51 -15.96 -2.62 1.48
C LEU A 51 -16.26 -1.38 2.31
N VAL A 52 -16.44 -0.27 1.63
CA VAL A 52 -16.70 1.03 2.25
C VAL A 52 -17.97 1.58 1.63
N GLN A 53 -18.91 2.01 2.47
CA GLN A 53 -20.03 2.82 1.98
C GLN A 53 -19.50 4.21 1.60
N PRO A 54 -19.50 4.59 0.31
CA PRO A 54 -18.96 5.87 -0.13
C PRO A 54 -19.86 7.04 0.28
N LEU A 55 -19.30 8.26 0.24
CA LEU A 55 -20.05 9.48 0.51
C LEU A 55 -20.88 9.90 -0.71
N GLY A 56 -22.19 9.99 -0.55
CA GLY A 56 -23.12 10.34 -1.63
C GLY A 56 -23.66 9.12 -2.36
N GLU A 57 -24.63 9.35 -3.26
CA GLU A 57 -25.21 8.30 -4.08
C GLU A 57 -24.21 7.80 -5.12
N ILE A 58 -24.09 6.48 -5.23
CA ILE A 58 -23.21 5.81 -6.20
C ILE A 58 -23.80 5.96 -7.59
N LEU A 59 -23.03 6.54 -8.51
CA LEU A 59 -23.38 6.67 -9.92
C LEU A 59 -22.79 5.52 -10.75
N ASP A 60 -21.55 5.14 -10.45
CA ASP A 60 -20.85 4.04 -11.11
C ASP A 60 -19.83 3.42 -10.14
N LEU A 61 -19.94 2.11 -9.89
CA LEU A 61 -18.97 1.37 -9.08
C LEU A 61 -17.59 1.26 -9.74
N ASN A 62 -17.47 1.62 -11.02
CA ASN A 62 -16.26 1.52 -11.80
C ASN A 62 -15.70 0.08 -11.79
N SER A 63 -16.58 -0.92 -11.78
CA SER A 63 -16.28 -2.34 -11.44
C SER A 63 -15.18 -3.00 -12.25
N ARG A 64 -14.91 -2.50 -13.47
CA ARG A 64 -13.81 -2.99 -14.31
C ARG A 64 -12.44 -2.64 -13.74
N PHE A 65 -12.37 -1.56 -12.98
CA PHE A 65 -11.17 -1.11 -12.28
C PHE A 65 -11.29 -1.51 -10.81
N SER A 66 -12.38 -1.15 -10.13
CA SER A 66 -12.52 -1.35 -8.69
C SER A 66 -12.64 -2.81 -8.22
N GLY A 67 -13.02 -3.73 -9.11
CA GLY A 67 -13.34 -5.11 -8.74
C GLY A 67 -14.56 -5.27 -7.83
N VAL A 68 -15.25 -4.17 -7.49
CA VAL A 68 -16.47 -4.14 -6.67
C VAL A 68 -17.70 -4.12 -7.57
N TRP A 69 -18.57 -5.12 -7.39
CA TRP A 69 -19.82 -5.26 -8.14
C TRP A 69 -21.04 -4.95 -7.26
N PRO A 70 -22.20 -4.61 -7.84
CA PRO A 70 -23.44 -4.39 -7.07
C PRO A 70 -23.80 -5.57 -6.16
N GLU A 71 -23.50 -6.81 -6.60
CA GLU A 71 -23.70 -8.03 -5.84
C GLU A 71 -22.76 -8.14 -4.63
N ASP A 72 -21.59 -7.51 -4.66
CA ASP A 72 -20.70 -7.46 -3.51
C ASP A 72 -21.27 -6.51 -2.46
N MET A 73 -21.70 -5.31 -2.86
CA MET A 73 -22.30 -4.32 -1.97
C MET A 73 -23.59 -4.83 -1.31
N SER A 74 -24.45 -5.52 -2.07
CA SER A 74 -25.73 -6.04 -1.55
C SER A 74 -25.58 -7.25 -0.62
N ARG A 75 -24.54 -8.06 -0.79
CA ARG A 75 -24.26 -9.23 0.06
C ARG A 75 -23.36 -8.91 1.25
N ALA A 76 -22.72 -7.75 1.24
CA ALA A 76 -21.77 -7.35 2.27
C ALA A 76 -22.42 -7.35 3.66
N GLN A 77 -21.71 -7.93 4.63
CA GLN A 77 -22.17 -7.91 6.01
C GLN A 77 -21.63 -6.66 6.71
N PRO A 78 -22.43 -5.97 7.54
CA PRO A 78 -21.92 -4.84 8.31
C PRO A 78 -20.72 -5.22 9.18
N TRP A 79 -19.71 -4.36 9.22
CA TRP A 79 -18.59 -4.50 10.14
C TRP A 79 -19.06 -4.42 11.59
N THR A 80 -18.55 -5.30 12.46
CA THR A 80 -18.84 -5.29 13.90
C THR A 80 -17.54 -5.28 14.71
N SER A 81 -17.47 -4.44 15.74
CA SER A 81 -16.25 -4.15 16.52
C SER A 81 -15.74 -5.30 17.43
N ILE A 82 -16.39 -6.47 17.39
CA ILE A 82 -16.04 -7.62 18.26
C ILE A 82 -14.84 -8.39 17.69
N GLU A 83 -14.40 -8.08 16.47
CA GLU A 83 -13.35 -8.78 15.76
C GLU A 83 -12.14 -7.87 15.55
N ILE A 84 -11.26 -7.86 16.55
CA ILE A 84 -9.95 -7.20 16.48
C ILE A 84 -8.89 -8.31 16.62
N PRO A 85 -7.91 -8.44 15.71
CA PRO A 85 -7.61 -7.55 14.59
C PRO A 85 -8.63 -7.67 13.44
N PRO A 86 -8.73 -6.66 12.56
CA PRO A 86 -9.70 -6.63 11.47
C PRO A 86 -9.34 -7.60 10.32
N VAL A 87 -9.10 -8.86 10.65
CA VAL A 87 -8.84 -9.92 9.68
C VAL A 87 -10.11 -10.12 8.86
N ALA A 88 -9.98 -10.16 7.54
CA ALA A 88 -11.06 -10.52 6.65
C ALA A 88 -11.67 -11.86 7.09
N ILE A 89 -12.78 -11.84 7.85
CA ILE A 89 -13.55 -13.06 8.13
C ILE A 89 -14.32 -13.40 6.86
N SER A 90 -13.62 -14.10 5.96
CA SER A 90 -14.19 -14.77 4.81
C SER A 90 -15.11 -15.90 5.28
N THR A 91 -16.43 -15.70 5.22
CA THR A 91 -17.34 -16.85 5.19
C THR A 91 -17.41 -17.35 3.76
N ASN A 92 -16.88 -18.55 3.51
CA ASN A 92 -16.92 -19.20 2.20
C ASN A 92 -18.36 -19.46 1.75
N THR A 93 -18.90 -18.64 0.85
CA THR A 93 -20.13 -18.95 0.13
C THR A 93 -19.81 -19.34 -1.32
N LYS A 94 -20.31 -20.50 -1.75
CA LYS A 94 -20.21 -20.95 -3.13
C LYS A 94 -21.17 -20.10 -3.99
N ASN A 95 -20.65 -19.39 -4.99
CA ASN A 95 -21.50 -18.83 -6.04
C ASN A 95 -21.97 -19.96 -6.99
N SER A 96 -23.06 -19.73 -7.72
CA SER A 96 -23.66 -20.66 -8.69
C SER A 96 -22.72 -21.13 -9.80
N ASP A 97 -21.62 -20.41 -10.03
CA ASP A 97 -20.59 -20.70 -11.05
C ASP A 97 -19.38 -21.48 -10.49
N GLY A 98 -19.45 -21.97 -9.24
CA GLY A 98 -18.36 -22.72 -8.60
C GLY A 98 -17.14 -21.86 -8.19
N GLN A 99 -17.14 -20.56 -8.51
CA GLN A 99 -16.14 -19.61 -8.02
C GLN A 99 -16.44 -19.21 -6.57
N GLN A 100 -15.48 -19.45 -5.68
CA GLN A 100 -15.52 -18.99 -4.30
C GLN A 100 -15.07 -17.53 -4.28
N LYS A 101 -15.97 -16.58 -4.03
CA LYS A 101 -15.61 -15.19 -3.72
C LYS A 101 -15.96 -14.95 -2.26
N ALA A 102 -14.97 -14.58 -1.45
CA ALA A 102 -15.17 -14.26 -0.04
C ALA A 102 -16.20 -13.13 0.10
N VAL A 103 -17.14 -13.27 1.03
CA VAL A 103 -18.06 -12.18 1.39
C VAL A 103 -17.27 -11.17 2.22
N LEU A 104 -17.05 -9.99 1.66
CA LEU A 104 -16.41 -8.89 2.38
C LEU A 104 -17.38 -8.24 3.35
N ARG A 105 -16.84 -7.66 4.41
CA ARG A 105 -17.60 -6.81 5.32
C ARG A 105 -17.60 -5.37 4.83
N ILE A 106 -18.67 -4.64 5.14
CA ILE A 106 -18.81 -3.23 4.79
C ILE A 106 -18.77 -2.34 6.03
N VAL A 107 -17.95 -1.31 5.99
CA VAL A 107 -17.94 -0.23 6.99
C VAL A 107 -18.86 0.91 6.55
N PRO A 108 -19.49 1.63 7.50
CA PRO A 108 -20.56 2.58 7.18
C PRO A 108 -20.09 3.88 6.54
N SER A 109 -18.79 4.15 6.47
CA SER A 109 -18.24 5.37 5.87
C SER A 109 -16.74 5.26 5.60
N PRO A 110 -16.15 6.15 4.77
CA PRO A 110 -14.70 6.24 4.62
C PRO A 110 -13.99 6.62 5.93
N HIS A 111 -14.67 7.33 6.84
CA HIS A 111 -14.16 7.63 8.18
C HIS A 111 -13.96 6.34 9.00
N ALA A 112 -14.95 5.46 9.02
CA ALA A 112 -14.82 4.17 9.69
C ALA A 112 -13.72 3.30 9.07
N ALA A 113 -13.55 3.33 7.74
CA ALA A 113 -12.46 2.64 7.06
C ALA A 113 -11.08 3.18 7.51
N ARG A 114 -10.95 4.50 7.57
CA ARG A 114 -9.74 5.19 8.05
C ARG A 114 -9.42 4.84 9.50
N ASP A 115 -10.41 4.79 10.38
CA ASP A 115 -10.19 4.44 11.80
C ASP A 115 -9.70 3.00 11.94
N LEU A 116 -10.23 2.07 11.13
CA LEU A 116 -9.70 0.70 11.06
C LEU A 116 -8.26 0.68 10.57
N LEU A 117 -7.93 1.45 9.53
CA LEU A 117 -6.55 1.56 9.05
C LEU A 117 -5.62 2.15 10.13
N PHE A 118 -6.03 3.20 10.83
CA PHE A 118 -5.27 3.79 11.94
C PHE A 118 -5.04 2.83 13.11
N SER A 119 -5.94 1.86 13.33
CA SER A 119 -5.70 0.81 14.32
C SER A 119 -4.48 -0.07 13.99
N LEU A 120 -4.03 -0.08 12.73
CA LEU A 120 -2.90 -0.86 12.23
C LEU A 120 -1.61 -0.05 12.08
N LEU A 121 -1.67 1.28 12.18
CA LEU A 121 -0.57 2.19 11.87
C LEU A 121 -0.20 3.07 13.07
N ALA A 122 1.08 3.43 13.14
CA ALA A 122 1.63 4.57 13.88
C ALA A 122 2.35 5.49 12.89
N PRO A 123 2.70 6.75 13.22
CA PRO A 123 3.32 7.67 12.27
C PRO A 123 4.62 7.14 11.65
N ASN A 124 5.38 6.34 12.38
CA ASN A 124 6.63 5.71 11.93
C ASN A 124 6.46 4.37 11.20
N THR A 125 5.23 3.85 11.07
CA THR A 125 4.96 2.59 10.34
C THR A 125 5.13 2.84 8.85
N PRO A 126 6.07 2.20 8.13
CA PRO A 126 6.19 2.39 6.70
C PRO A 126 4.93 1.91 5.97
N LEU A 127 4.27 2.84 5.29
CA LEU A 127 3.09 2.59 4.49
C LEU A 127 3.48 2.49 3.01
N ILE A 128 3.41 1.28 2.47
CA ILE A 128 3.89 0.92 1.14
C ILE A 128 2.72 0.87 0.15
N GLY A 129 2.92 1.39 -1.05
CA GLY A 129 1.98 1.17 -2.16
C GLY A 129 2.52 1.64 -3.50
N HIS A 130 1.64 1.80 -4.49
CA HIS A 130 2.03 2.15 -5.86
C HIS A 130 1.24 3.35 -6.37
N GLY A 131 1.87 4.53 -6.41
CA GLY A 131 1.21 5.76 -6.83
C GLY A 131 0.16 6.23 -5.82
N LEU A 132 0.56 6.32 -4.55
CA LEU A 132 -0.30 6.44 -3.36
C LEU A 132 -1.19 7.70 -3.30
N GLU A 133 -0.99 8.65 -4.20
CA GLU A 133 -1.70 9.93 -4.22
C GLU A 133 -3.23 9.76 -4.17
N ASN A 134 -3.79 8.88 -5.01
CA ASN A 134 -5.23 8.69 -5.07
C ASN A 134 -5.75 7.94 -3.84
N ASP A 135 -5.02 6.93 -3.37
CA ASP A 135 -5.33 6.16 -2.18
C ASP A 135 -5.40 7.07 -0.96
N LEU A 136 -4.34 7.84 -0.70
CA LEU A 136 -4.25 8.77 0.44
C LEU A 136 -5.35 9.84 0.39
N ASN A 137 -5.66 10.36 -0.81
CA ASN A 137 -6.73 11.34 -1.00
C ASN A 137 -8.13 10.74 -0.76
N SER A 138 -8.38 9.51 -1.22
CA SER A 138 -9.69 8.85 -1.07
C SER A 138 -10.00 8.51 0.40
N VAL A 139 -8.99 8.02 1.13
CA VAL A 139 -9.08 7.70 2.58
C VAL A 139 -8.94 8.98 3.43
N ARG A 140 -8.40 10.06 2.85
CA ARG A 140 -8.17 11.37 3.50
C ARG A 140 -7.24 11.23 4.70
N ILE A 141 -6.06 10.69 4.45
CA ILE A 141 -5.01 10.49 5.46
C ILE A 141 -3.77 11.32 5.16
N ILE A 142 -3.14 11.81 6.21
CA ILE A 142 -1.80 12.40 6.19
C ILE A 142 -0.91 11.44 6.98
N HIS A 143 0.01 10.78 6.29
CA HIS A 143 0.90 9.79 6.87
C HIS A 143 2.36 10.14 6.52
N PRO A 144 3.27 10.26 7.51
CA PRO A 144 4.60 10.80 7.24
C PRO A 144 5.60 9.77 6.69
N THR A 145 5.40 8.46 6.94
CA THR A 145 6.35 7.42 6.56
C THR A 145 5.86 6.63 5.35
N LEU A 146 5.96 7.24 4.16
CA LEU A 146 5.47 6.66 2.91
C LEU A 146 6.59 5.99 2.10
N VAL A 147 6.27 4.83 1.52
CA VAL A 147 7.12 4.12 0.56
C VAL A 147 6.33 3.93 -0.73
N ASP A 148 6.46 4.88 -1.66
CA ASP A 148 5.80 4.78 -2.97
C ASP A 148 6.72 4.09 -3.98
N THR A 149 6.27 2.93 -4.47
CA THR A 149 7.04 2.12 -5.43
C THR A 149 7.22 2.80 -6.79
N VAL A 150 6.42 3.81 -7.14
CA VAL A 150 6.68 4.67 -8.30
C VAL A 150 7.96 5.48 -8.12
N LEU A 151 8.22 5.97 -6.91
CA LEU A 151 9.44 6.72 -6.59
C LEU A 151 10.65 5.80 -6.50
N LEU A 152 10.46 4.57 -6.03
CA LEU A 152 11.52 3.55 -6.01
C LEU A 152 11.88 3.04 -7.43
N ASN A 153 10.99 3.18 -8.40
CA ASN A 153 11.16 2.74 -9.78
C ASN A 153 10.92 3.90 -10.76
N PRO A 154 11.80 4.92 -10.75
CA PRO A 154 11.57 6.15 -11.51
C PRO A 154 11.58 5.87 -13.03
N HIS A 155 10.67 6.53 -13.73
CA HIS A 155 10.64 6.49 -15.19
C HIS A 155 11.78 7.33 -15.77
N LYS A 156 12.36 6.88 -16.89
CA LYS A 156 13.48 7.55 -17.57
C LYS A 156 13.22 9.00 -18.03
N HIS A 157 11.94 9.36 -18.20
CA HIS A 157 11.52 10.73 -18.57
C HIS A 157 11.07 11.57 -17.35
N GLY A 158 11.24 11.05 -16.14
CA GLY A 158 10.76 11.70 -14.91
C GLY A 158 9.24 11.77 -14.80
N LEU A 159 8.77 12.38 -13.71
CA LEU A 159 7.35 12.69 -13.51
C LEU A 159 6.87 13.70 -14.58
N PRO A 160 5.60 13.64 -15.03
CA PRO A 160 4.51 12.82 -14.52
C PRO A 160 4.45 11.40 -15.12
N TYR A 161 5.41 10.99 -15.95
CA TYR A 161 5.44 9.63 -16.49
C TYR A 161 5.82 8.65 -15.38
N ARG A 162 4.98 7.64 -15.17
CA ARG A 162 5.14 6.60 -14.15
C ARG A 162 5.11 5.24 -14.82
N HIS A 163 5.89 4.29 -14.31
CA HIS A 163 5.76 2.88 -14.68
C HIS A 163 4.55 2.30 -13.95
N GLY A 164 3.63 1.64 -14.68
CA GLY A 164 2.49 0.98 -14.06
C GLY A 164 2.87 -0.30 -13.32
N LEU A 165 2.15 -0.62 -12.24
CA LEU A 165 2.40 -1.78 -11.38
C LEU A 165 2.51 -3.08 -12.18
N LYS A 166 1.53 -3.37 -13.05
CA LYS A 166 1.52 -4.57 -13.91
C LYS A 166 2.77 -4.68 -14.78
N MET A 167 3.23 -3.57 -15.33
CA MET A 167 4.44 -3.54 -16.16
C MET A 167 5.68 -3.83 -15.31
N LEU A 168 5.82 -3.23 -14.13
CA LEU A 168 6.96 -3.47 -13.23
C LEU A 168 7.00 -4.92 -12.73
N MET A 169 5.84 -5.49 -12.36
CA MET A 169 5.76 -6.89 -11.95
C MET A 169 6.21 -7.84 -13.07
N GLU A 170 5.80 -7.58 -14.31
CA GLU A 170 6.19 -8.40 -15.45
C GLU A 170 7.67 -8.23 -15.79
N THR A 171 8.21 -7.01 -15.77
CA THR A 171 9.59 -6.75 -16.20
C THR A 171 10.64 -7.06 -15.14
N LEU A 172 10.35 -6.80 -13.86
CA LEU A 172 11.33 -6.93 -12.77
C LEU A 172 11.22 -8.26 -12.03
N LEU A 173 9.99 -8.78 -11.88
CA LEU A 173 9.72 -10.01 -11.12
C LEU A 173 9.24 -11.17 -11.99
N ASN A 174 9.11 -10.96 -13.31
CA ASN A 174 8.62 -11.95 -14.27
C ASN A 174 7.26 -12.56 -13.84
N ARG A 175 6.41 -11.75 -13.20
CA ARG A 175 5.10 -12.16 -12.69
C ARG A 175 4.01 -11.31 -13.33
N ARG A 176 2.98 -11.97 -13.84
CA ARG A 176 1.77 -11.30 -14.33
C ARG A 176 0.74 -11.23 -13.21
N ILE A 177 0.20 -10.03 -13.01
CA ILE A 177 -0.90 -9.72 -12.10
C ILE A 177 -2.11 -9.23 -12.89
N GLN A 178 -3.29 -9.17 -12.27
CA GLN A 178 -4.52 -8.66 -12.89
C GLN A 178 -4.81 -9.36 -14.23
N MET A 179 -4.83 -10.70 -14.20
CA MET A 179 -5.05 -11.53 -15.37
C MET A 179 -6.55 -11.76 -15.60
N GLU A 180 -7.09 -11.27 -16.71
CA GLU A 180 -8.46 -11.57 -17.13
C GLU A 180 -8.55 -13.04 -17.57
N THR A 181 -9.27 -13.86 -16.81
CA THR A 181 -9.42 -15.29 -17.11
C THR A 181 -10.81 -15.57 -17.70
N GLY A 182 -10.86 -16.15 -18.90
CA GLY A 182 -12.10 -16.69 -19.47
C GLY A 182 -13.09 -15.67 -20.04
N GLY A 183 -12.63 -14.48 -20.45
CA GLY A 183 -13.46 -13.48 -21.15
C GLY A 183 -14.50 -12.76 -20.28
N LYS A 184 -14.51 -13.02 -18.96
CA LYS A 184 -15.23 -12.20 -17.98
C LYS A 184 -14.30 -11.10 -17.49
N ILE A 185 -14.80 -9.86 -17.45
CA ILE A 185 -14.08 -8.71 -16.88
C ILE A 185 -13.91 -8.99 -15.38
N GLN A 186 -12.69 -9.27 -14.96
CA GLN A 186 -12.31 -9.38 -13.56
C GLN A 186 -11.63 -8.05 -13.22
N GLY A 187 -12.31 -7.20 -12.44
CA GLY A 187 -11.71 -5.95 -11.97
C GLY A 187 -10.50 -6.21 -11.08
N HIS A 188 -9.84 -5.14 -10.63
CA HIS A 188 -8.61 -5.29 -9.86
C HIS A 188 -8.86 -6.00 -8.53
N ASP A 189 -7.84 -6.74 -8.08
CA ASP A 189 -7.82 -7.31 -6.75
C ASP A 189 -6.86 -6.50 -5.91
N SER A 190 -7.40 -5.53 -5.19
CA SER A 190 -6.68 -4.67 -4.26
C SER A 190 -5.70 -5.42 -3.34
N ALA A 191 -6.00 -6.66 -2.94
CA ALA A 191 -5.08 -7.48 -2.15
C ALA A 191 -3.86 -7.96 -2.97
N GLU A 192 -4.05 -8.31 -4.24
CA GLU A 192 -2.94 -8.63 -5.17
C GLU A 192 -2.06 -7.41 -5.40
N ASP A 193 -2.66 -6.23 -5.58
CA ASP A 193 -1.95 -5.00 -5.86
C ASP A 193 -1.14 -4.51 -4.65
N ALA A 194 -1.71 -4.55 -3.43
CA ALA A 194 -0.99 -4.26 -2.20
C ALA A 194 0.23 -5.20 -1.99
N ARG A 195 0.06 -6.51 -2.24
CA ARG A 195 1.18 -7.47 -2.17
C ARG A 195 2.23 -7.19 -3.23
N ALA A 196 1.81 -6.93 -4.47
CA ALA A 196 2.70 -6.62 -5.58
C ALA A 196 3.57 -5.38 -5.29
N ALA A 197 2.97 -4.32 -4.75
CA ALA A 197 3.73 -3.14 -4.30
C ALA A 197 4.76 -3.51 -3.21
N GLY A 198 4.36 -4.33 -2.23
CA GLY A 198 5.26 -4.85 -1.20
C GLY A 198 6.45 -5.64 -1.75
N GLU A 199 6.22 -6.47 -2.78
CA GLU A 199 7.27 -7.24 -3.44
C GLU A 199 8.25 -6.36 -4.22
N LEU A 200 7.77 -5.31 -4.90
CA LEU A 200 8.64 -4.32 -5.53
C LEU A 200 9.49 -3.56 -4.51
N ALA A 201 8.91 -3.20 -3.35
CA ALA A 201 9.66 -2.61 -2.25
C ALA A 201 10.73 -3.59 -1.71
N LEU A 202 10.39 -4.86 -1.56
CA LEU A 202 11.33 -5.90 -1.14
C LEU A 202 12.48 -6.07 -2.12
N LEU A 203 12.21 -6.09 -3.43
CA LEU A 203 13.26 -6.12 -4.46
C LEU A 203 14.25 -4.97 -4.28
N LYS A 204 13.75 -3.76 -4.02
CA LYS A 204 14.58 -2.56 -3.82
C LYS A 204 15.41 -2.62 -2.55
N VAL A 205 14.83 -3.13 -1.46
CA VAL A 205 15.57 -3.39 -0.21
C VAL A 205 16.69 -4.41 -0.45
N MET A 206 16.44 -5.46 -1.23
CA MET A 206 17.45 -6.46 -1.57
C MET A 206 18.57 -5.89 -2.45
N GLU A 207 18.24 -5.08 -3.46
CA GLU A 207 19.21 -4.39 -4.30
C GLU A 207 20.12 -3.48 -3.46
N GLU A 208 19.54 -2.65 -2.58
CA GLU A 208 20.31 -1.77 -1.73
C GLU A 208 21.18 -2.56 -0.74
N TRP A 209 20.65 -3.62 -0.15
CA TRP A 209 21.44 -4.48 0.73
C TRP A 209 22.65 -5.11 0.01
N GLN A 210 22.49 -5.55 -1.24
CA GLN A 210 23.63 -6.05 -2.02
C GLN A 210 24.67 -4.95 -2.29
N ASN A 211 24.23 -3.74 -2.62
CA ASN A 211 25.12 -2.58 -2.79
C ASN A 211 25.87 -2.24 -1.50
N MET A 212 25.18 -2.26 -0.35
CA MET A 212 25.79 -2.04 0.96
C MET A 212 26.83 -3.11 1.28
N ARG A 213 26.54 -4.38 1.02
CA ARG A 213 27.51 -5.47 1.20
C ARG A 213 28.73 -5.31 0.31
N PHE A 214 28.54 -4.89 -0.94
CA PHE A 214 29.66 -4.57 -1.84
C PHE A 214 30.53 -3.44 -1.29
N LYS A 215 29.92 -2.43 -0.66
CA LYS A 215 30.62 -1.34 0.04
C LYS A 215 31.28 -1.78 1.35
N GLY A 216 31.08 -3.02 1.80
CA GLY A 216 31.70 -3.59 3.00
C GLY A 216 30.84 -3.54 4.27
N TRP A 217 29.55 -3.19 4.16
CA TRP A 217 28.62 -3.26 5.28
C TRP A 217 28.32 -4.72 5.63
N THR A 218 28.08 -4.98 6.93
CA THR A 218 27.73 -6.30 7.44
C THR A 218 26.56 -6.21 8.41
N LEU A 219 25.86 -7.34 8.63
CA LEU A 219 24.83 -7.45 9.66
C LEU A 219 25.41 -8.20 10.85
N GLU A 220 25.30 -7.60 12.04
CA GLU A 220 25.60 -8.29 13.29
C GLU A 220 24.52 -9.34 13.57
N LYS A 221 24.93 -10.62 13.63
CA LYS A 221 23.98 -11.75 13.65
C LYS A 221 23.13 -11.84 14.93
N THR A 222 23.57 -11.20 16.02
CA THR A 222 22.91 -11.27 17.32
C THR A 222 21.93 -10.14 17.56
N THR A 223 22.27 -8.93 17.11
CA THR A 223 21.46 -7.71 17.29
C THR A 223 20.60 -7.42 16.06
N GLY A 224 21.03 -7.86 14.87
CA GLY A 224 20.44 -7.45 13.60
C GLY A 224 20.93 -6.10 13.11
N ASP A 225 21.89 -5.48 13.82
CA ASP A 225 22.35 -4.12 13.52
C ASP A 225 23.26 -4.10 12.29
N MET A 226 23.14 -3.03 11.50
CA MET A 226 24.01 -2.78 10.34
C MET A 226 25.35 -2.19 10.80
N VAL A 227 26.44 -2.89 10.51
CA VAL A 227 27.81 -2.51 10.86
C VAL A 227 28.53 -1.96 9.63
N PRO A 228 29.05 -0.73 9.67
CA PRO A 228 29.75 -0.11 8.54
C PRO A 228 31.15 -0.73 8.32
N PRO A 229 31.74 -0.51 7.13
CA PRO A 229 33.12 -0.91 6.82
C PRO A 229 34.12 -0.22 7.76
N LYS A 230 35.21 -0.90 8.13
CA LYS A 230 36.21 -0.43 9.12
C LYS A 230 36.80 0.95 8.79
N ASP A 231 36.94 1.29 7.51
CA ASP A 231 37.54 2.54 7.05
C ASP A 231 36.56 3.74 7.04
N ALA A 232 35.28 3.53 7.28
CA ALA A 232 34.28 4.61 7.35
C ALA A 232 34.34 5.39 8.69
N SER A 233 35.06 4.88 9.70
CA SER A 233 35.15 5.47 11.03
C SER A 233 36.40 6.34 11.27
N SER A 234 37.31 6.46 10.28
CA SER A 234 38.60 7.17 10.43
C SER A 234 38.72 8.51 9.69
N SER A 235 37.65 9.02 9.06
CA SER A 235 37.60 10.39 8.55
C SER A 235 36.86 11.32 9.50
N GLY A 236 37.43 11.57 10.67
CA GLY A 236 37.05 12.71 11.49
C GLY A 236 37.67 13.99 10.91
N THR A 237 36.92 14.71 10.08
CA THR A 237 36.98 16.18 10.04
C THR A 237 35.58 16.73 9.81
N ASN A 238 35.13 17.54 10.77
CA ASN A 238 33.90 18.33 10.72
C ASN A 238 33.83 19.18 9.44
N SER A 239 32.96 18.79 8.51
CA SER A 239 32.18 19.75 7.73
C SER A 239 30.74 19.27 7.79
N GLY A 240 29.93 19.96 8.58
CA GLY A 240 28.52 19.63 8.76
C GLY A 240 27.81 19.61 7.41
N ILE A 241 27.38 18.42 7.01
CA ILE A 241 26.39 18.24 5.95
C ILE A 241 25.19 17.61 6.66
N ASP A 242 24.19 18.46 6.82
CA ASP A 242 22.87 18.18 7.35
C ASP A 242 22.12 17.31 6.31
N ASP A 243 22.10 15.99 6.52
CA ASP A 243 21.45 14.98 5.66
C ASP A 243 19.91 15.06 5.66
N THR A 244 19.33 16.21 6.01
CA THR A 244 17.87 16.43 6.02
C THR A 244 17.36 17.43 4.99
N LYS A 245 18.18 17.88 4.03
CA LYS A 245 17.72 18.82 3.00
C LYS A 245 17.88 18.25 1.60
N LEU A 246 16.74 17.96 0.96
CA LEU A 246 16.58 18.00 -0.49
C LEU A 246 17.16 19.32 -1.00
N THR A 247 18.38 19.29 -1.51
CA THR A 247 19.05 20.49 -2.01
C THR A 247 18.42 20.91 -3.34
N VAL A 248 18.40 22.22 -3.57
CA VAL A 248 17.88 22.88 -4.78
C VAL A 248 18.52 22.33 -6.06
N GLU A 249 19.75 21.81 -5.96
CA GLU A 249 20.45 21.13 -7.05
C GLU A 249 19.73 19.88 -7.58
N PHE A 250 18.97 19.16 -6.74
CA PHE A 250 18.16 18.02 -7.20
C PHE A 250 16.92 18.46 -8.00
N LEU A 251 16.39 19.66 -7.73
CA LEU A 251 15.25 20.22 -8.46
C LEU A 251 15.67 20.87 -9.79
N GLU A 252 16.88 21.41 -9.89
CA GLU A 252 17.38 22.05 -11.11
C GLU A 252 17.91 21.06 -12.15
N ALA A 253 18.25 19.82 -11.75
CA ALA A 253 18.63 18.75 -12.67
C ALA A 253 17.46 18.14 -13.47
N ALA A 254 16.23 18.60 -13.23
CA ALA A 254 14.99 18.10 -13.85
C ALA A 254 14.43 19.01 -14.97
N HIS A 255 15.26 19.90 -15.54
CA HIS A 255 14.91 20.75 -16.70
C HIS A 255 15.67 20.36 -17.97
#